data_AF-A0A2U3KXL8-F1
#
_entry.id   AF-A0A2U3KXL8-F1
#
_cell.length_a   1.000
_cell.length_b   1.000
_cell.length_c   1.000
_cell.angle_alpha   90.00
_cell.angle_beta   90.00
_cell.angle_gamma   90.00
#
_symmetry.space_group_name_H-M   'P 1'
#
loop_
_entity.id
_entity.type
_entity.pdbx_description
1 polymer ?
#
loop_
_entity_poly.entity_id
_entity_poly.type
_entity_poly.pdbx_seq_one_letter_code
_entity_poly.pdbx_strand_id
1 'polypeptide(L)'
;MGVHPACNHAFRRLGAHIRPQLPADATLVNGTGGFPATLPTAGNQTITAADTAVATITGTSSTIAVNPAATHFTVSAPASATAGTTFNFTVAALDSSNHTVPTYSGTVHFSSTDSAAALPANATLTNGTATFAATLNTAASQTITATDTAAASITGTSAAIVVTTTAAVPPSPVSVTPPGGNAPNPTYTFIYSDPRGYLDLNVVDILVNNFLDGRHACYLAYIVGSSTLILVDDGGDAGGPYAGNVKLGNSAAIQNSQCAATLVSATGSGNTLTLVLTIAWTNSFAGDKIVYMSAGDVSSNNSGWYPLGVARAPGGTPTTTTAVVSMTPNRGTGLGPTQFTFNWSDTKGFADLGVENILIDNFLDGRHACYLAFSRPSNTLFLVDDAGDGGGPFAGSASLAAAGTIQNSQCTVSWGATAVNTTGNNLSLTLNIAFTAAFAGNRVIYMAARDLNDANNTDWHAMGTWTPQ
;
A
#
# COMPACT_ATOMS: atom_id res chain seq x y z
N MET A 1 85.94 -38.09 -18.77
CA MET A 1 85.37 -37.27 -17.68
C MET A 1 84.60 -36.14 -18.34
N GLY A 2 83.31 -35.92 -18.16
CA GLY A 2 82.28 -36.55 -17.37
C GLY A 2 80.96 -35.79 -17.60
N VAL A 3 79.87 -36.54 -17.48
CA VAL A 3 78.53 -36.16 -16.99
C VAL A 3 77.69 -35.13 -17.77
N HIS A 4 76.51 -35.60 -18.20
CA HIS A 4 75.32 -34.83 -18.64
C HIS A 4 74.81 -33.85 -17.57
N PRO A 5 73.97 -32.88 -17.97
CA PRO A 5 72.63 -32.87 -17.41
C PRO A 5 71.50 -32.64 -18.43
N ALA A 6 70.32 -33.03 -17.98
CA ALA A 6 69.06 -33.17 -18.69
C ALA A 6 68.43 -31.86 -19.18
N CYS A 7 67.72 -31.93 -20.30
CA CYS A 7 66.73 -30.92 -20.68
C CYS A 7 65.35 -31.46 -20.28
N ASN A 8 64.82 -30.90 -19.20
CA ASN A 8 63.56 -31.25 -18.57
C ASN A 8 62.43 -30.51 -19.29
N HIS A 9 61.62 -31.19 -20.11
CA HIS A 9 60.38 -30.60 -20.63
C HIS A 9 59.30 -30.68 -19.58
N ALA A 10 59.07 -29.56 -18.89
CA ALA A 10 57.89 -29.36 -18.05
C ALA A 10 56.65 -29.19 -18.94
N PHE A 11 55.83 -30.24 -19.07
CA PHE A 11 54.42 -30.06 -19.41
C PHE A 11 53.62 -29.94 -18.11
N ARG A 12 53.16 -28.71 -17.86
CA ARG A 12 52.13 -28.37 -16.87
C ARG A 12 50.96 -29.34 -16.97
N ARG A 13 50.53 -29.90 -15.84
CA ARG A 13 49.19 -30.49 -15.67
C ARG A 13 48.14 -29.41 -15.95
N LEU A 14 47.58 -29.43 -17.15
CA LEU A 14 46.38 -28.70 -17.54
C LEU A 14 45.26 -29.73 -17.67
N GLY A 15 44.32 -29.71 -16.70
CA GLY A 15 43.03 -30.40 -16.75
C GLY A 15 43.09 -31.93 -16.73
N ALA A 16 42.33 -32.55 -15.83
CA ALA A 16 41.96 -33.95 -15.99
C ALA A 16 41.12 -34.09 -17.27
N HIS A 17 41.77 -34.31 -18.42
CA HIS A 17 41.06 -34.76 -19.61
C HIS A 17 40.50 -36.13 -19.28
N ILE A 18 39.17 -36.19 -19.14
CA ILE A 18 38.41 -37.43 -19.03
C ILE A 18 38.64 -38.20 -20.34
N ARG A 19 39.57 -39.15 -20.34
CA ARG A 19 39.93 -39.98 -21.50
C ARG A 19 39.37 -41.39 -21.32
N PRO A 20 38.93 -42.05 -22.41
CA PRO A 20 38.63 -43.48 -22.39
C PRO A 20 39.79 -44.25 -21.78
N GLN A 21 39.49 -45.13 -20.83
CA GLN A 21 40.48 -46.05 -20.29
C GLN A 21 40.42 -47.33 -21.11
N LEU A 22 41.35 -47.46 -22.06
CA LEU A 22 41.52 -48.64 -22.89
C LEU A 22 42.63 -49.53 -22.32
N PRO A 23 42.56 -50.86 -22.55
CA PRO A 23 43.60 -51.79 -22.15
C PRO A 23 44.92 -51.52 -22.90
N ALA A 24 46.04 -51.96 -22.34
CA ALA A 24 47.33 -51.98 -23.06
C ALA A 24 47.35 -53.06 -24.16
N ASP A 25 48.26 -52.93 -25.11
CA ASP A 25 48.48 -53.90 -26.19
C ASP A 25 48.73 -55.31 -25.62
N ALA A 26 48.08 -56.32 -26.20
CA ALA A 26 48.15 -57.69 -25.72
C ALA A 26 48.05 -58.71 -26.87
N THR A 27 48.72 -59.85 -26.71
CA THR A 27 48.64 -60.96 -27.67
C THR A 27 47.32 -61.71 -27.50
N LEU A 28 46.63 -61.99 -28.61
CA LEU A 28 45.44 -62.85 -28.60
C LEU A 28 45.84 -64.33 -28.53
N VAL A 29 45.13 -65.13 -27.72
CA VAL A 29 45.36 -66.58 -27.61
C VAL A 29 44.31 -67.29 -28.46
N ASN A 30 44.77 -68.11 -29.42
CA ASN A 30 43.90 -68.75 -30.42
C ASN A 30 42.98 -67.75 -31.16
N GLY A 31 43.49 -66.54 -31.43
CA GLY A 31 42.75 -65.49 -32.13
C GLY A 31 41.69 -64.76 -31.29
N THR A 32 41.65 -64.97 -29.97
CA THR A 32 40.65 -64.33 -29.09
C THR A 32 41.29 -63.73 -27.82
N GLY A 33 40.65 -62.69 -27.27
CA GLY A 33 41.05 -62.03 -26.03
C GLY A 33 39.92 -61.16 -25.49
N GLY A 34 39.79 -61.10 -24.16
CA GLY A 34 38.81 -60.25 -23.48
C GLY A 34 39.53 -59.16 -22.68
N PHE A 35 39.09 -57.91 -22.86
CA PHE A 35 39.76 -56.76 -22.23
C PHE A 35 38.73 -55.78 -21.64
N PRO A 36 38.96 -55.28 -20.41
CA PRO A 36 38.10 -54.26 -19.83
C PRO A 36 38.36 -52.90 -20.49
N ALA A 37 37.30 -52.15 -20.77
CA ALA A 37 37.37 -50.77 -21.24
C ALA A 37 36.36 -49.91 -20.46
N THR A 38 36.73 -48.65 -20.19
CA THR A 38 35.83 -47.68 -19.55
C THR A 38 35.67 -46.47 -20.46
N LEU A 39 34.42 -46.16 -20.80
CA LEU A 39 34.03 -45.01 -21.62
C LEU A 39 33.37 -43.96 -20.71
N PRO A 40 34.08 -42.90 -20.32
CA PRO A 40 33.63 -42.00 -19.25
C PRO A 40 32.69 -40.87 -19.72
N THR A 41 32.45 -40.74 -21.03
CA THR A 41 31.58 -39.70 -21.61
C THR A 41 30.29 -40.30 -22.16
N ALA A 42 29.16 -39.64 -21.92
CA ALA A 42 27.89 -40.05 -22.52
C ALA A 42 27.90 -39.89 -24.04
N GLY A 43 27.01 -40.62 -24.73
CA GLY A 43 26.82 -40.58 -26.17
C GLY A 43 27.25 -41.87 -26.89
N ASN A 44 27.09 -41.85 -28.21
CA ASN A 44 27.45 -42.96 -29.07
C ASN A 44 28.96 -43.00 -29.26
N GLN A 45 29.58 -44.10 -28.85
CA GLN A 45 31.02 -44.31 -28.95
C GLN A 45 31.32 -45.61 -29.68
N THR A 46 32.56 -45.77 -30.12
CA THR A 46 33.07 -47.01 -30.73
C THR A 46 34.45 -47.30 -30.20
N ILE A 47 34.81 -48.57 -30.08
CA ILE A 47 36.17 -49.01 -29.76
C ILE A 47 36.79 -49.59 -31.02
N THR A 48 37.99 -49.15 -31.38
CA THR A 48 38.75 -49.71 -32.51
C THR A 48 39.93 -50.52 -31.97
N ALA A 49 40.09 -51.74 -32.47
CA ALA A 49 41.27 -52.56 -32.26
C ALA A 49 42.07 -52.63 -33.57
N ALA A 50 43.39 -52.58 -33.47
CA ALA A 50 44.31 -52.69 -34.59
C ALA A 50 45.46 -53.64 -34.24
N ASP A 51 45.87 -54.49 -35.18
CA ASP A 51 47.08 -55.30 -35.03
C ASP A 51 48.32 -54.39 -35.10
N THR A 52 49.23 -54.54 -34.13
CA THR A 52 50.41 -53.69 -34.00
C THR A 52 51.53 -54.04 -34.98
N ALA A 53 51.52 -55.24 -35.56
CA ALA A 53 52.50 -55.70 -36.54
C ALA A 53 52.01 -55.50 -37.99
N VAL A 54 50.70 -55.57 -38.22
CA VAL A 54 50.06 -55.39 -39.53
C VAL A 54 48.92 -54.39 -39.41
N ALA A 55 49.23 -53.11 -39.57
CA ALA A 55 48.30 -51.99 -39.36
C ALA A 55 47.01 -52.01 -40.21
N THR A 56 46.93 -52.86 -41.25
CA THR A 56 45.72 -53.05 -42.07
C THR A 56 44.70 -54.00 -41.43
N ILE A 57 45.08 -54.76 -40.40
CA ILE A 57 44.16 -55.63 -39.67
C ILE A 57 43.53 -54.78 -38.56
N THR A 58 42.35 -54.23 -38.83
CA THR A 58 41.60 -53.40 -37.90
C THR A 58 40.17 -53.88 -37.75
N GLY A 59 39.57 -53.71 -36.57
CA GLY A 59 38.16 -53.93 -36.31
C GLY A 59 37.59 -52.82 -35.44
N THR A 60 36.42 -52.29 -35.81
CA THR A 60 35.68 -51.33 -34.98
C THR A 60 34.45 -52.02 -34.42
N SER A 61 34.16 -51.80 -33.14
CA SER A 61 32.94 -52.28 -32.51
C SER A 61 31.71 -51.71 -33.21
N SER A 62 30.54 -52.33 -32.97
CA SER A 62 29.28 -51.62 -33.15
C SER A 62 29.22 -50.38 -32.24
N THR A 63 28.28 -49.48 -32.52
CA THR A 63 28.03 -48.31 -31.67
C THR A 63 27.68 -48.76 -30.25
N ILE A 64 28.43 -48.25 -29.27
CA ILE A 64 28.19 -48.40 -27.85
C ILE A 64 27.47 -47.15 -27.37
N ALA A 65 26.21 -47.28 -26.94
CA ALA A 65 25.46 -46.19 -26.33
C ALA A 65 25.85 -46.06 -24.85
N VAL A 66 26.62 -45.03 -24.52
CA VAL A 66 26.93 -44.69 -23.13
C VAL A 66 25.88 -43.71 -22.62
N ASN A 67 24.97 -44.17 -21.76
CA ASN A 67 23.90 -43.33 -21.25
C ASN A 67 24.41 -42.40 -20.13
N PRO A 68 24.02 -41.11 -20.14
CA PRO A 68 24.32 -40.23 -19.02
C PRO A 68 23.56 -40.69 -17.77
N ALA A 69 24.21 -40.62 -16.62
CA ALA A 69 23.61 -40.92 -15.32
C ALA A 69 23.31 -39.61 -14.59
N ALA A 70 22.09 -39.50 -14.02
CA ALA A 70 21.77 -38.36 -13.17
C ALA A 70 22.59 -38.43 -11.88
N THR A 71 23.14 -37.29 -11.49
CA THR A 71 23.99 -37.15 -10.29
C THR A 71 23.36 -36.22 -9.25
N HIS A 72 22.52 -35.27 -9.70
CA HIS A 72 21.85 -34.30 -8.85
C HIS A 72 20.59 -33.78 -9.54
N PHE A 73 19.78 -33.03 -8.80
CA PHE A 73 18.69 -32.25 -9.37
C PHE A 73 19.04 -30.77 -9.40
N THR A 74 18.46 -30.06 -10.37
CA THR A 74 18.22 -28.62 -10.23
C THR A 74 16.76 -28.40 -9.84
N VAL A 75 16.52 -27.45 -8.94
CA VAL A 75 15.19 -27.03 -8.52
C VAL A 75 15.06 -25.53 -8.81
N SER A 76 14.35 -25.19 -9.88
CA SER A 76 14.13 -23.82 -10.31
C SER A 76 12.80 -23.32 -9.78
N ALA A 77 12.83 -22.39 -8.82
CA ALA A 77 11.67 -21.74 -8.24
C ALA A 77 11.74 -20.21 -8.44
N PRO A 78 10.63 -19.47 -8.31
CA PRO A 78 10.65 -18.01 -8.30
C PRO A 78 11.54 -17.45 -7.19
N ALA A 79 12.14 -16.28 -7.41
CA ALA A 79 12.96 -15.60 -6.39
C ALA A 79 12.13 -15.10 -5.19
N SER A 80 10.82 -14.91 -5.38
CA SER A 80 9.87 -14.46 -4.36
C SER A 80 8.51 -15.13 -4.54
N ALA A 81 7.80 -15.32 -3.43
CA ALA A 81 6.43 -15.83 -3.40
C ALA A 81 5.61 -15.12 -2.32
N THR A 82 4.29 -15.16 -2.45
CA THR A 82 3.38 -14.68 -1.40
C THR A 82 2.95 -15.85 -0.52
N ALA A 83 3.04 -15.69 0.80
CA ALA A 83 2.60 -16.70 1.76
C ALA A 83 1.14 -17.13 1.48
N GLY A 84 0.88 -18.43 1.48
CA GLY A 84 -0.44 -19.01 1.20
C GLY A 84 -0.82 -19.05 -0.29
N THR A 85 -0.01 -18.48 -1.19
CA THR A 85 -0.29 -18.50 -2.64
C THR A 85 0.51 -19.62 -3.32
N THR A 86 -0.18 -20.44 -4.14
CA THR A 86 0.46 -21.50 -4.91
C THR A 86 1.35 -20.91 -6.02
N PHE A 87 2.55 -21.47 -6.19
CA PHE A 87 3.44 -21.16 -7.30
C PHE A 87 4.06 -22.42 -7.89
N ASN A 88 4.53 -22.30 -9.14
CA ASN A 88 5.16 -23.40 -9.85
C ASN A 88 6.68 -23.40 -9.66
N PHE A 89 7.27 -24.58 -9.58
CA PHE A 89 8.71 -24.79 -9.63
C PHE A 89 9.03 -25.99 -10.53
N THR A 90 10.21 -26.01 -11.12
CA THR A 90 10.63 -27.05 -12.06
C THR A 90 11.80 -27.84 -11.48
N VAL A 91 11.75 -29.17 -11.63
CA VAL A 91 12.86 -30.06 -11.28
C VAL A 91 13.42 -30.70 -12.54
N ALA A 92 14.75 -30.71 -12.67
CA ALA A 92 15.46 -31.42 -13.73
C ALA A 92 16.58 -32.29 -13.18
N ALA A 93 16.63 -33.56 -13.61
CA ALA A 93 17.69 -34.51 -13.31
C ALA A 93 18.89 -34.25 -14.22
N LEU A 94 20.03 -33.89 -13.64
CA LEU A 94 21.23 -33.52 -14.39
C LEU A 94 22.37 -34.51 -14.18
N ASP A 95 23.18 -34.71 -15.21
CA ASP A 95 24.46 -35.41 -15.11
C ASP A 95 25.54 -34.54 -14.46
N SER A 96 26.75 -35.07 -14.29
CA SER A 96 27.88 -34.35 -13.69
C SER A 96 28.37 -33.14 -14.50
N SER A 97 27.91 -33.00 -15.75
CA SER A 97 28.22 -31.90 -16.65
C SER A 97 27.06 -30.91 -16.78
N ASN A 98 26.05 -31.00 -15.92
CA ASN A 98 24.84 -30.17 -15.90
C ASN A 98 23.93 -30.31 -17.13
N HIS A 99 23.96 -31.45 -17.83
CA HIS A 99 23.00 -31.74 -18.89
C HIS A 99 21.83 -32.56 -18.35
N THR A 100 20.61 -32.23 -18.80
CA THR A 100 19.42 -33.00 -18.48
C THR A 100 19.57 -34.44 -18.97
N VAL A 101 19.24 -35.40 -18.11
CA VAL A 101 19.27 -36.84 -18.41
C VAL A 101 17.86 -37.28 -18.80
N PRO A 102 17.50 -37.36 -20.11
CA PRO A 102 16.11 -37.59 -20.51
C PRO A 102 15.62 -38.99 -20.17
N THR A 103 16.54 -39.94 -20.02
CA THR A 103 16.24 -41.31 -19.62
C THR A 103 16.00 -41.46 -18.12
N TYR A 104 16.13 -40.39 -17.33
CA TYR A 104 15.85 -40.44 -15.90
C TYR A 104 14.35 -40.56 -15.64
N SER A 105 13.97 -41.64 -14.96
CA SER A 105 12.58 -41.98 -14.61
C SER A 105 12.39 -42.22 -13.10
N GLY A 106 13.30 -41.72 -12.26
CA GLY A 106 13.23 -41.85 -10.81
C GLY A 106 12.09 -41.06 -10.19
N THR A 107 11.69 -41.46 -8.97
CA THR A 107 10.61 -40.81 -8.20
C THR A 107 11.20 -39.83 -7.21
N VAL A 108 10.75 -38.57 -7.29
CA VAL A 108 11.24 -37.45 -6.49
C VAL A 108 10.31 -37.23 -5.28
N HIS A 109 10.92 -37.00 -4.12
CA HIS A 109 10.29 -36.53 -2.89
C HIS A 109 10.66 -35.06 -2.63
N PHE A 110 9.73 -34.29 -2.06
CA PHE A 110 9.91 -32.87 -1.79
C PHE A 110 9.94 -32.58 -0.29
N SER A 111 10.86 -31.71 0.13
CA SER A 111 10.89 -31.10 1.45
C SER A 111 11.09 -29.59 1.35
N SER A 112 10.82 -28.86 2.44
CA SER A 112 10.97 -27.40 2.52
C SER A 112 11.52 -26.99 3.88
N THR A 113 12.19 -25.85 3.92
CA THR A 113 12.54 -25.19 5.20
C THR A 113 11.33 -24.54 5.87
N ASP A 114 10.23 -24.35 5.14
CA ASP A 114 8.94 -23.94 5.69
C ASP A 114 8.20 -25.16 6.27
N SER A 115 8.11 -25.24 7.60
CA SER A 115 7.42 -26.31 8.31
C SER A 115 5.92 -26.36 8.05
N ALA A 116 5.33 -25.27 7.55
CA ALA A 116 3.91 -25.18 7.22
C ALA A 116 3.66 -25.35 5.71
N ALA A 117 4.66 -25.66 4.89
CA ALA A 117 4.50 -25.78 3.45
C ALA A 117 3.50 -26.88 3.05
N ALA A 118 2.68 -26.59 2.03
CA ALA A 118 1.96 -27.60 1.28
C ALA A 118 2.78 -27.98 0.05
N LEU A 119 3.39 -29.17 0.09
CA LEU A 119 4.26 -29.69 -0.97
C LEU A 119 3.53 -30.73 -1.84
N PRO A 120 3.95 -30.91 -3.11
CA PRO A 120 3.41 -31.96 -3.97
C PRO A 120 3.64 -33.37 -3.40
N ALA A 121 2.80 -34.31 -3.82
CA ALA A 121 3.08 -35.74 -3.62
C ALA A 121 4.30 -36.20 -4.43
N ASN A 122 4.91 -37.32 -4.03
CA ASN A 122 6.02 -37.91 -4.76
C ASN A 122 5.62 -38.22 -6.21
N ALA A 123 6.50 -37.92 -7.16
CA ALA A 123 6.21 -38.06 -8.58
C ALA A 123 7.45 -38.45 -9.39
N THR A 124 7.23 -39.20 -10.48
CA THR A 124 8.29 -39.53 -11.44
C THR A 124 8.57 -38.37 -12.39
N LEU A 125 9.83 -38.19 -12.77
CA LEU A 125 10.18 -37.25 -13.83
C LEU A 125 9.94 -37.89 -15.21
N THR A 126 9.52 -37.09 -16.18
CA THR A 126 9.36 -37.50 -17.57
C THR A 126 10.37 -36.76 -18.42
N ASN A 127 11.15 -37.47 -19.24
CA ASN A 127 12.29 -36.88 -19.96
C ASN A 127 13.26 -36.15 -19.03
N GLY A 128 13.47 -36.67 -17.82
CA GLY A 128 14.34 -36.08 -16.80
C GLY A 128 13.86 -34.76 -16.21
N THR A 129 12.62 -34.31 -16.48
CA THR A 129 12.10 -33.05 -15.95
C THR A 129 10.63 -33.15 -15.54
N ALA A 130 10.18 -32.26 -14.66
CA ALA A 130 8.76 -32.04 -14.38
C ALA A 130 8.54 -30.67 -13.71
N THR A 131 7.33 -30.13 -13.85
CA THR A 131 6.90 -28.92 -13.14
C THR A 131 5.87 -29.31 -12.09
N PHE A 132 6.00 -28.72 -10.90
CA PHE A 132 5.19 -28.97 -9.73
C PHE A 132 4.69 -27.67 -9.14
N ALA A 133 3.64 -27.76 -8.32
CA ALA A 133 3.07 -26.62 -7.62
C ALA A 133 3.25 -26.80 -6.10
N ALA A 134 3.77 -25.78 -5.42
CA ALA A 134 3.89 -25.75 -3.96
C ALA A 134 3.26 -24.47 -3.40
N THR A 135 2.89 -24.51 -2.13
CA THR A 135 2.47 -23.34 -1.37
C THR A 135 3.35 -23.23 -0.12
N LEU A 136 4.04 -22.11 0.02
CA LEU A 136 4.78 -21.76 1.23
C LEU A 136 3.88 -20.86 2.09
N ASN A 137 3.73 -21.16 3.37
CA ASN A 137 2.78 -20.54 4.29
C ASN A 137 3.46 -19.64 5.33
N THR A 138 4.78 -19.73 5.48
CA THR A 138 5.53 -18.92 6.45
C THR A 138 6.34 -17.84 5.74
N ALA A 139 6.09 -16.57 6.07
CA ALA A 139 6.86 -15.44 5.57
C ALA A 139 8.29 -15.45 6.14
N ALA A 140 9.24 -15.87 5.30
CA ALA A 140 10.67 -15.94 5.58
C ALA A 140 11.43 -16.22 4.27
N SER A 141 12.76 -16.29 4.34
CA SER A 141 13.57 -16.87 3.27
C SER A 141 13.46 -18.40 3.34
N GLN A 142 12.79 -19.01 2.36
CA GLN A 142 12.52 -20.45 2.32
C GLN A 142 13.17 -21.15 1.13
N THR A 143 13.29 -22.47 1.17
CA THR A 143 13.80 -23.27 0.05
C THR A 143 12.97 -24.54 -0.13
N ILE A 144 12.94 -25.07 -1.35
CA ILE A 144 12.36 -26.38 -1.67
C ILE A 144 13.50 -27.31 -2.08
N THR A 145 13.53 -28.52 -1.52
CA THR A 145 14.50 -29.56 -1.84
C THR A 145 13.78 -30.73 -2.51
N ALA A 146 14.36 -31.22 -3.61
CA ALA A 146 13.97 -32.43 -4.32
C ALA A 146 15.01 -33.51 -4.07
N THR A 147 14.58 -34.72 -3.70
CA THR A 147 15.47 -35.86 -3.42
C THR A 147 14.89 -37.12 -4.05
N ASP A 148 15.73 -37.92 -4.71
CA ASP A 148 15.27 -39.18 -5.27
C ASP A 148 15.01 -40.19 -4.14
N THR A 149 13.86 -40.86 -4.24
CA THR A 149 13.39 -41.78 -3.20
C THR A 149 14.17 -43.10 -3.13
N ALA A 150 14.80 -43.53 -4.23
CA ALA A 150 15.61 -44.75 -4.28
C ALA A 150 17.11 -44.47 -4.10
N ALA A 151 17.58 -43.30 -4.55
CA ALA A 151 18.98 -42.88 -4.49
C ALA A 151 19.09 -41.48 -3.85
N ALA A 152 19.07 -41.41 -2.52
CA ALA A 152 19.08 -40.15 -1.77
C ALA A 152 20.27 -39.21 -2.06
N SER A 153 21.35 -39.72 -2.68
CA SER A 153 22.47 -38.89 -3.15
C SER A 153 22.12 -37.99 -4.34
N ILE A 154 21.08 -38.33 -5.10
CA ILE A 154 20.54 -37.51 -6.19
C ILE A 154 19.55 -36.53 -5.55
N THR A 155 20.04 -35.34 -5.24
CA THR A 155 19.26 -34.29 -4.56
C THR A 155 19.55 -32.93 -5.18
N GLY A 156 18.70 -31.94 -4.92
CA GLY A 156 18.87 -30.56 -5.32
C GLY A 156 17.97 -29.64 -4.51
N THR A 157 18.47 -28.45 -4.18
CA THR A 157 17.72 -27.43 -3.43
C THR A 157 17.60 -26.17 -4.27
N SER A 158 16.45 -25.51 -4.19
CA SER A 158 16.22 -24.24 -4.88
C SER A 158 17.13 -23.13 -4.32
N ALA A 159 17.24 -22.03 -5.06
CA ALA A 159 17.66 -20.77 -4.46
C ALA A 159 16.67 -20.35 -3.34
N ALA A 160 17.11 -19.41 -2.50
CA ALA A 160 16.24 -18.80 -1.49
C ALA A 160 15.04 -18.12 -2.15
N ILE A 161 13.84 -18.47 -1.70
CA ILE A 161 12.56 -17.89 -2.09
C ILE A 161 12.20 -16.90 -0.99
N VAL A 162 12.17 -15.61 -1.31
CA VAL A 162 11.72 -14.58 -0.37
C VAL A 162 10.20 -14.66 -0.27
N VAL A 163 9.69 -15.27 0.80
CA VAL A 163 8.26 -15.38 1.05
C VAL A 163 7.80 -14.16 1.85
N THR A 164 6.96 -13.34 1.24
CA THR A 164 6.35 -12.19 1.90
C THR A 164 4.90 -12.49 2.24
N THR A 165 4.38 -11.91 3.32
CA THR A 165 2.93 -11.88 3.52
C THR A 165 2.29 -11.02 2.43
N THR A 166 1.04 -11.31 2.07
CA THR A 166 0.22 -10.30 1.39
C THR A 166 0.15 -9.09 2.31
N ALA A 167 0.48 -7.90 1.81
CA ALA A 167 0.26 -6.68 2.58
C ALA A 167 -1.21 -6.63 2.98
N ALA A 168 -1.49 -6.60 4.28
CA ALA A 168 -2.84 -6.42 4.75
C ALA A 168 -3.32 -5.06 4.23
N VAL A 169 -4.35 -5.06 3.38
CA VAL A 169 -4.97 -3.82 2.95
C VAL A 169 -5.89 -3.42 4.11
N PRO A 170 -5.59 -2.33 4.83
CA PRO A 170 -6.43 -1.93 5.95
C PRO A 170 -7.83 -1.56 5.44
N PRO A 171 -8.85 -1.64 6.31
CA PRO A 171 -10.13 -1.03 6.01
C PRO A 171 -9.97 0.49 5.78
N SER A 172 -10.98 1.12 5.19
CA SER A 172 -10.98 2.57 4.94
C SER A 172 -12.34 3.18 5.30
N PRO A 173 -12.36 4.30 6.03
CA PRO A 173 -13.51 5.19 5.99
C PRO A 173 -13.58 5.85 4.61
N VAL A 174 -14.78 5.98 4.05
CA VAL A 174 -14.98 6.43 2.66
C VAL A 174 -15.54 7.84 2.65
N SER A 175 -16.68 8.06 3.32
CA SER A 175 -17.37 9.35 3.26
C SER A 175 -18.36 9.53 4.41
N VAL A 176 -18.69 10.80 4.68
CA VAL A 176 -19.83 11.22 5.49
C VAL A 176 -20.74 12.12 4.66
N THR A 177 -22.05 11.91 4.76
CA THR A 177 -23.09 12.71 4.10
C THR A 177 -24.15 13.15 5.12
N PRO A 178 -24.53 14.43 5.20
CA PRO A 178 -23.92 15.55 4.48
C PRO A 178 -22.48 15.79 4.96
N PRO A 179 -21.56 16.18 4.05
CA PRO A 179 -20.15 16.43 4.41
C PRO A 179 -19.94 17.77 5.13
N GLY A 180 -20.99 18.59 5.23
CA GLY A 180 -21.01 19.88 5.93
C GLY A 180 -22.43 20.42 6.01
N GLY A 181 -22.68 21.33 6.94
CA GLY A 181 -23.97 22.01 7.09
C GLY A 181 -24.35 22.36 8.53
N ASN A 182 -25.45 23.10 8.64
CA ASN A 182 -25.88 23.77 9.88
C ASN A 182 -27.21 23.23 10.42
N ALA A 183 -27.56 21.97 10.09
CA ALA A 183 -28.77 21.39 10.63
C ALA A 183 -28.60 21.18 12.16
N PRO A 184 -29.64 21.40 12.97
CA PRO A 184 -29.55 21.22 14.42
C PRO A 184 -29.54 19.75 14.87
N ASN A 185 -30.21 18.87 14.11
CA ASN A 185 -30.22 17.42 14.33
C ASN A 185 -29.95 16.68 13.00
N PRO A 186 -28.75 16.81 12.42
CA PRO A 186 -28.40 16.19 11.16
C PRO A 186 -28.47 14.66 11.27
N THR A 187 -29.11 14.04 10.29
CA THR A 187 -28.91 12.63 10.01
C THR A 187 -27.68 12.50 9.12
N TYR A 188 -26.68 11.81 9.62
CA TYR A 188 -25.44 11.50 8.92
C TYR A 188 -25.46 10.07 8.41
N THR A 189 -24.99 9.89 7.19
CA THR A 189 -24.65 8.60 6.59
C THR A 189 -23.14 8.49 6.49
N PHE A 190 -22.57 7.54 7.22
CA PHE A 190 -21.16 7.21 7.23
C PHE A 190 -20.92 5.93 6.43
N ILE A 191 -19.95 5.96 5.52
CA ILE A 191 -19.60 4.82 4.67
C ILE A 191 -18.18 4.36 5.02
N TYR A 192 -18.04 3.06 5.23
CA TYR A 192 -16.77 2.36 5.48
C TYR A 192 -16.63 1.19 4.52
N SER A 193 -15.39 0.78 4.24
CA SER A 193 -15.12 -0.39 3.41
C SER A 193 -13.96 -1.23 3.95
N ASP A 194 -14.08 -2.55 3.86
CA ASP A 194 -12.98 -3.50 4.05
C ASP A 194 -12.85 -4.40 2.80
N PRO A 195 -11.65 -4.55 2.20
CA PRO A 195 -11.42 -5.41 1.04
C PRO A 195 -11.82 -6.87 1.19
N ARG A 196 -11.87 -7.41 2.42
CA ARG A 196 -12.29 -8.79 2.74
C ARG A 196 -13.79 -8.92 3.03
N GLY A 197 -14.54 -7.83 2.95
CA GLY A 197 -15.98 -7.80 3.18
C GLY A 197 -16.35 -7.00 4.43
N TYR A 198 -17.55 -6.39 4.44
CA TYR A 198 -17.94 -5.50 5.54
C TYR A 198 -17.99 -6.17 6.93
N LEU A 199 -18.13 -7.50 6.98
CA LEU A 199 -18.11 -8.27 8.22
C LEU A 199 -16.71 -8.48 8.80
N ASP A 200 -15.66 -8.17 8.02
CA ASP A 200 -14.28 -8.16 8.49
C ASP A 200 -13.95 -6.88 9.28
N LEU A 201 -14.77 -5.82 9.13
CA LEU A 201 -14.73 -4.66 10.01
C LEU A 201 -15.07 -5.09 11.44
N ASN A 202 -14.25 -4.67 12.40
CA ASN A 202 -14.46 -4.91 13.82
C ASN A 202 -15.17 -3.71 14.46
N VAL A 203 -14.52 -2.56 14.41
CA VAL A 203 -15.01 -1.29 14.96
C VAL A 203 -14.82 -0.19 13.93
N VAL A 204 -15.84 0.67 13.79
CA VAL A 204 -15.74 1.90 13.00
C VAL A 204 -16.03 3.08 13.91
N ASP A 205 -15.18 4.10 13.83
CA ASP A 205 -15.18 5.24 14.74
C ASP A 205 -15.56 6.52 14.03
N ILE A 206 -16.24 7.39 14.76
CA ILE A 206 -16.57 8.76 14.37
C ILE A 206 -16.21 9.66 15.54
N LEU A 207 -15.30 10.61 15.33
CA LEU A 207 -14.93 11.61 16.32
C LEU A 207 -15.22 12.98 15.74
N VAL A 208 -16.13 13.71 16.38
CA VAL A 208 -16.41 15.10 16.01
C VAL A 208 -15.85 16.02 17.08
N ASN A 209 -14.87 16.84 16.70
CA ASN A 209 -14.22 17.84 17.55
C ASN A 209 -13.46 18.89 16.71
N ASN A 210 -12.86 19.89 17.35
CA ASN A 210 -12.04 20.92 16.69
C ASN A 210 -10.71 20.37 16.13
N PHE A 211 -10.19 19.32 16.75
CA PHE A 211 -8.97 18.60 16.38
C PHE A 211 -9.12 17.14 16.82
N LEU A 212 -8.20 16.27 16.41
CA LEU A 212 -8.27 14.85 16.73
C LEU A 212 -7.94 14.60 18.21
N ASP A 213 -8.94 14.75 19.08
CA ASP A 213 -8.87 14.53 20.53
C ASP A 213 -10.23 14.04 21.03
N GLY A 214 -10.21 12.93 21.77
CA GLY A 214 -11.43 12.32 22.33
C GLY A 214 -12.00 13.08 23.52
N ARG A 215 -11.21 13.91 24.20
CA ARG A 215 -11.67 14.67 25.37
C ARG A 215 -12.67 15.71 24.95
N HIS A 216 -13.79 15.78 25.67
CA HIS A 216 -14.89 16.70 25.37
C HIS A 216 -15.31 16.66 23.89
N ALA A 217 -15.39 15.46 23.32
CA ALA A 217 -15.77 15.23 21.93
C ALA A 217 -17.09 14.46 21.81
N CYS A 218 -17.71 14.52 20.64
CA CYS A 218 -18.71 13.51 20.27
C CYS A 218 -17.96 12.33 19.63
N TYR A 219 -17.53 11.38 20.46
CA TYR A 219 -16.76 10.22 20.02
C TYR A 219 -17.60 8.94 20.09
N LEU A 220 -17.99 8.45 18.93
CA LEU A 220 -18.83 7.28 18.72
C LEU A 220 -18.04 6.12 18.13
N ALA A 221 -18.31 4.91 18.59
CA ALA A 221 -17.78 3.68 18.04
C ALA A 221 -18.92 2.71 17.74
N TYR A 222 -18.97 2.18 16.51
CA TYR A 222 -19.91 1.13 16.14
C TYR A 222 -19.18 -0.21 16.01
N ILE A 223 -19.54 -1.16 16.87
CA ILE A 223 -18.98 -2.52 16.86
C ILE A 223 -19.85 -3.38 15.94
N VAL A 224 -19.27 -3.82 14.82
CA VAL A 224 -19.99 -4.53 13.76
C VAL A 224 -20.51 -5.88 14.26
N GLY A 225 -19.64 -6.67 14.91
CA GLY A 225 -19.98 -8.03 15.36
C GLY A 225 -21.10 -8.09 16.42
N SER A 226 -21.26 -7.06 17.24
CA SER A 226 -22.35 -6.97 18.24
C SER A 226 -23.51 -6.07 17.81
N SER A 227 -23.35 -5.36 16.69
CA SER A 227 -24.27 -4.33 16.19
C SER A 227 -24.59 -3.24 17.22
N THR A 228 -23.59 -2.84 18.00
CA THR A 228 -23.74 -1.89 19.11
C THR A 228 -23.03 -0.58 18.79
N LEU A 229 -23.74 0.54 18.97
CA LEU A 229 -23.16 1.87 18.99
C LEU A 229 -22.81 2.24 20.44
N ILE A 230 -21.61 2.76 20.65
CA ILE A 230 -21.10 3.23 21.93
C ILE A 230 -20.75 4.71 21.79
N LEU A 231 -21.04 5.50 22.83
CA LEU A 231 -20.60 6.87 22.98
C LEU A 231 -19.59 6.95 24.13
N VAL A 232 -18.39 7.40 23.81
CA VAL A 232 -17.31 7.64 24.78
C VAL A 232 -17.70 8.80 25.69
N ASP A 233 -17.29 8.72 26.95
CA ASP A 233 -17.55 9.76 27.92
C ASP A 233 -16.71 11.04 27.67
N ASP A 234 -16.90 12.06 28.49
CA ASP A 234 -16.19 13.33 28.35
C ASP A 234 -14.66 13.19 28.57
N GLY A 235 -14.21 12.09 29.18
CA GLY A 235 -12.81 11.75 29.41
C GLY A 235 -12.07 11.31 28.13
N GLY A 236 -12.80 10.80 27.13
CA GLY A 236 -12.29 10.63 25.78
C GLY A 236 -11.46 9.37 25.52
N ASP A 237 -11.42 8.43 26.46
CA ASP A 237 -10.71 7.15 26.26
C ASP A 237 -11.57 6.18 25.42
N ALA A 238 -11.03 5.76 24.27
CA ALA A 238 -11.67 4.80 23.37
C ALA A 238 -11.97 3.44 24.04
N GLY A 239 -11.20 3.06 25.07
CA GLY A 239 -11.42 1.84 25.86
C GLY A 239 -12.47 1.98 26.96
N GLY A 240 -13.00 3.19 27.16
CA GLY A 240 -13.96 3.54 28.19
C GLY A 240 -13.33 4.22 29.42
N PRO A 241 -14.16 4.73 30.35
CA PRO A 241 -15.59 4.49 30.47
C PRO A 241 -16.45 5.17 29.38
N TYR A 242 -17.67 4.65 29.19
CA TYR A 242 -18.58 5.10 28.14
C TYR A 242 -19.77 5.85 28.74
N ALA A 243 -20.22 6.92 28.08
CA ALA A 243 -21.43 7.65 28.46
C ALA A 243 -22.71 6.89 28.14
N GLY A 244 -22.68 5.98 27.15
CA GLY A 244 -23.80 5.11 26.84
C GLY A 244 -23.51 4.12 25.70
N ASN A 245 -24.37 3.12 25.57
CA ASN A 245 -24.38 2.22 24.42
C ASN A 245 -25.81 1.84 24.02
N VAL A 246 -26.02 1.57 22.74
CA VAL A 246 -27.31 1.17 22.19
C VAL A 246 -27.13 0.16 21.06
N LYS A 247 -27.90 -0.93 21.09
CA LYS A 247 -27.89 -1.96 20.05
C LYS A 247 -28.83 -1.60 18.90
N LEU A 248 -28.45 -1.97 17.67
CA LEU A 248 -29.29 -1.78 16.48
C LEU A 248 -30.70 -2.34 16.69
N GLY A 249 -31.71 -1.56 16.32
CA GLY A 249 -33.12 -1.85 16.56
C GLY A 249 -33.69 -1.18 17.82
N ASN A 250 -32.85 -0.62 18.69
CA ASN A 250 -33.26 0.27 19.77
C ASN A 250 -33.05 1.73 19.35
N SER A 251 -34.10 2.55 19.45
CA SER A 251 -34.11 3.96 19.06
C SER A 251 -33.71 4.93 20.18
N ALA A 252 -33.29 4.43 21.35
CA ALA A 252 -32.82 5.26 22.44
C ALA A 252 -31.59 6.09 22.01
N ALA A 253 -31.57 7.36 22.42
CA ALA A 253 -30.39 8.20 22.27
C ALA A 253 -29.40 7.92 23.41
N ILE A 254 -28.12 7.88 23.08
CA ILE A 254 -27.00 7.90 24.04
C ILE A 254 -26.37 9.28 24.01
N GLN A 255 -25.96 9.82 25.16
CA GLN A 255 -25.56 11.23 25.24
C GLN A 255 -24.42 11.49 26.23
N ASN A 256 -23.57 12.47 25.90
CA ASN A 256 -22.55 13.05 26.77
C ASN A 256 -22.75 14.58 26.83
N SER A 257 -21.75 15.36 27.27
CA SER A 257 -21.90 16.81 27.35
C SER A 257 -21.81 17.55 26.01
N GLN A 258 -21.39 16.87 24.92
CA GLN A 258 -21.25 17.44 23.57
C GLN A 258 -22.40 17.09 22.64
N CYS A 259 -22.90 15.85 22.70
CA CYS A 259 -23.88 15.37 21.75
C CYS A 259 -24.81 14.30 22.33
N ALA A 260 -25.95 14.12 21.67
CA ALA A 260 -26.79 12.95 21.80
C ALA A 260 -26.90 12.25 20.43
N ALA A 261 -26.62 10.95 20.39
CA ALA A 261 -26.60 10.15 19.16
C ALA A 261 -27.67 9.06 19.19
N THR A 262 -28.37 8.90 18.08
CA THR A 262 -29.35 7.82 17.86
C THR A 262 -28.89 6.94 16.69
N LEU A 263 -28.83 5.63 16.92
CA LEU A 263 -28.52 4.63 15.89
C LEU A 263 -29.77 4.37 15.02
N VAL A 264 -29.74 4.85 13.77
CA VAL A 264 -30.88 4.73 12.84
C VAL A 264 -30.83 3.42 12.07
N SER A 265 -29.69 3.13 11.43
CA SER A 265 -29.49 1.88 10.68
C SER A 265 -28.02 1.56 10.51
N ALA A 266 -27.69 0.28 10.33
CA ALA A 266 -26.39 -0.17 9.86
C ALA A 266 -26.60 -1.30 8.85
N THR A 267 -26.20 -1.10 7.60
CA THR A 267 -26.42 -2.05 6.50
C THR A 267 -25.11 -2.37 5.79
N GLY A 268 -24.87 -3.66 5.53
CA GLY A 268 -23.69 -4.14 4.82
C GLY A 268 -24.03 -4.64 3.42
N SER A 269 -23.15 -4.37 2.45
CA SER A 269 -23.24 -4.92 1.09
C SER A 269 -21.85 -5.11 0.50
N GLY A 270 -21.48 -6.36 0.18
CA GLY A 270 -20.14 -6.71 -0.29
C GLY A 270 -19.06 -6.23 0.69
N ASN A 271 -18.24 -5.29 0.25
CA ASN A 271 -17.14 -4.71 1.03
C ASN A 271 -17.55 -3.50 1.87
N THR A 272 -18.78 -3.02 1.76
CA THR A 272 -19.19 -1.70 2.26
C THR A 272 -20.15 -1.81 3.43
N LEU A 273 -19.88 -1.06 4.50
CA LEU A 273 -20.80 -0.79 5.61
C LEU A 273 -21.34 0.63 5.48
N THR A 274 -22.66 0.77 5.54
CA THR A 274 -23.37 2.06 5.62
C THR A 274 -23.99 2.21 6.99
N LEU A 275 -23.49 3.16 7.78
CA LEU A 275 -23.96 3.47 9.13
C LEU A 275 -24.70 4.81 9.11
N VAL A 276 -25.95 4.83 9.60
CA VAL A 276 -26.79 6.03 9.64
C VAL A 276 -27.08 6.39 11.09
N LEU A 277 -26.72 7.61 11.48
CA LEU A 277 -26.91 8.15 12.83
C LEU A 277 -27.61 9.50 12.76
N THR A 278 -28.49 9.79 13.72
CA THR A 278 -28.91 11.17 13.98
C THR A 278 -28.10 11.70 15.16
N ILE A 279 -27.48 12.86 14.99
CA ILE A 279 -26.65 13.48 16.03
C ILE A 279 -27.25 14.85 16.38
N ALA A 280 -27.61 15.02 17.65
CA ALA A 280 -28.05 16.27 18.22
C ALA A 280 -26.90 16.93 18.97
N TRP A 281 -26.63 18.20 18.69
CA TRP A 281 -25.54 18.94 19.33
C TRP A 281 -26.02 19.70 20.57
N THR A 282 -25.17 19.76 21.60
CA THR A 282 -25.42 20.63 22.75
C THR A 282 -24.92 22.05 22.47
N ASN A 283 -25.55 23.05 23.08
CA ASN A 283 -25.16 24.45 22.90
C ASN A 283 -23.73 24.74 23.40
N SER A 284 -23.22 23.98 24.36
CA SER A 284 -21.84 24.09 24.87
C SER A 284 -20.79 23.59 23.86
N PHE A 285 -21.21 22.84 22.84
CA PHE A 285 -20.35 22.30 21.80
C PHE A 285 -20.42 23.10 20.49
N ALA A 286 -21.00 24.30 20.54
CA ALA A 286 -21.24 25.18 19.40
C ALA A 286 -20.00 25.44 18.51
N GLY A 287 -20.28 25.85 17.28
CA GLY A 287 -19.29 26.23 16.28
C GLY A 287 -18.90 25.10 15.33
N ASP A 288 -17.99 25.40 14.42
CA ASP A 288 -17.54 24.47 13.39
C ASP A 288 -16.61 23.39 13.99
N LYS A 289 -16.80 22.15 13.55
CA LYS A 289 -16.09 20.96 14.00
C LYS A 289 -15.67 20.13 12.80
N ILE A 290 -14.65 19.30 12.98
CA ILE A 290 -14.19 18.34 12.00
C ILE A 290 -14.78 16.98 12.34
N VAL A 291 -15.25 16.27 11.32
CA VAL A 291 -15.73 14.89 11.43
C VAL A 291 -14.58 13.97 11.00
N TYR A 292 -13.92 13.39 12.00
CA TYR A 292 -12.91 12.36 11.82
C TYR A 292 -13.57 10.99 11.81
N MET A 293 -13.09 10.12 10.93
CA MET A 293 -13.54 8.74 10.84
C MET A 293 -12.34 7.80 10.83
N SER A 294 -12.47 6.62 11.43
CA SER A 294 -11.51 5.53 11.29
C SER A 294 -12.23 4.18 11.21
N ALA A 295 -11.52 3.17 10.70
CA ALA A 295 -11.98 1.80 10.63
C ALA A 295 -10.89 0.87 11.15
N GLY A 296 -11.27 -0.08 12.00
CA GLY A 296 -10.45 -1.20 12.42
C GLY A 296 -11.09 -2.52 12.02
N ASP A 297 -10.27 -3.48 11.64
CA ASP A 297 -10.73 -4.83 11.25
C ASP A 297 -10.49 -5.88 12.34
N VAL A 298 -11.00 -7.10 12.12
CA VAL A 298 -10.84 -8.23 13.04
C VAL A 298 -9.40 -8.77 13.11
N SER A 299 -8.56 -8.43 12.12
CA SER A 299 -7.13 -8.73 12.08
C SER A 299 -6.28 -7.66 12.76
N SER A 300 -6.91 -6.67 13.41
CA SER A 300 -6.25 -5.53 14.06
C SER A 300 -5.52 -4.56 13.11
N ASN A 301 -5.82 -4.55 11.81
CA ASN A 301 -5.38 -3.43 10.97
C ASN A 301 -6.30 -2.23 11.20
N ASN A 302 -5.74 -1.03 11.04
CA ASN A 302 -6.43 0.23 11.28
C ASN A 302 -6.16 1.20 10.12
N SER A 303 -7.18 1.91 9.67
CA SER A 303 -7.07 2.93 8.63
C SER A 303 -6.23 4.14 9.06
N GLY A 304 -6.15 4.42 10.36
CA GLY A 304 -5.86 5.76 10.87
C GLY A 304 -7.07 6.70 10.75
N TRP A 305 -6.95 7.92 11.25
CA TRP A 305 -8.03 8.90 11.29
C TRP A 305 -8.06 9.80 10.07
N TYR A 306 -9.24 9.91 9.46
CA TYR A 306 -9.47 10.66 8.22
C TYR A 306 -10.45 11.82 8.50
N PRO A 307 -10.07 13.09 8.29
CA PRO A 307 -11.02 14.20 8.30
C PRO A 307 -11.86 14.16 7.01
N LEU A 308 -13.08 13.64 7.09
CA LEU A 308 -13.93 13.38 5.91
C LEU A 308 -15.14 14.32 5.80
N GLY A 309 -15.35 15.19 6.79
CA GLY A 309 -16.40 16.19 6.74
C GLY A 309 -16.22 17.23 7.83
N VAL A 310 -17.15 18.17 7.87
CA VAL A 310 -17.28 19.18 8.91
C VAL A 310 -18.71 19.18 9.43
N ALA A 311 -18.90 19.66 10.66
CA ALA A 311 -20.21 19.81 11.28
C ALA A 311 -20.29 21.16 11.96
N ARG A 312 -21.39 21.89 11.78
CA ARG A 312 -21.65 23.10 12.57
C ARG A 312 -22.65 22.79 13.67
N ALA A 313 -22.16 22.72 14.90
CA ALA A 313 -23.01 22.64 16.07
C ALA A 313 -23.72 23.99 16.28
N PRO A 314 -25.06 24.04 16.30
CA PRO A 314 -25.78 25.28 16.61
C PRO A 314 -25.47 25.78 18.01
N GLY A 315 -25.57 27.10 18.18
CA GLY A 315 -25.26 27.78 19.43
C GLY A 315 -24.10 28.75 19.25
N GLY A 316 -23.87 29.58 20.27
CA GLY A 316 -22.94 30.70 20.20
C GLY A 316 -23.58 31.95 19.59
N THR A 317 -23.69 33.00 20.38
CA THR A 317 -24.06 34.33 19.86
C THR A 317 -22.84 34.88 19.11
N PRO A 318 -22.96 35.34 17.85
CA PRO A 318 -21.87 36.04 17.19
C PRO A 318 -21.36 37.18 18.07
N THR A 319 -20.08 37.15 18.43
CA THR A 319 -19.44 38.18 19.26
C THR A 319 -18.83 39.30 18.43
N THR A 320 -18.82 39.13 17.11
CA THR A 320 -18.19 40.02 16.13
C THR A 320 -19.17 40.43 15.03
N THR A 321 -18.83 41.50 14.30
CA THR A 321 -19.61 41.93 13.12
C THR A 321 -19.31 41.10 11.87
N THR A 322 -18.13 40.49 11.79
CA THR A 322 -17.62 39.64 10.71
C THR A 322 -17.99 38.16 10.92
N ALA A 323 -18.24 37.41 9.84
CA ALA A 323 -18.51 35.97 9.92
C ALA A 323 -17.99 35.18 8.71
N VAL A 324 -17.58 33.94 8.96
CA VAL A 324 -17.39 32.90 7.94
C VAL A 324 -18.74 32.24 7.64
N VAL A 325 -19.21 32.39 6.41
CA VAL A 325 -20.58 31.99 6.04
C VAL A 325 -20.61 30.56 5.52
N SER A 326 -19.87 30.28 4.45
CA SER A 326 -19.89 28.97 3.78
C SER A 326 -18.75 28.81 2.77
N MET A 327 -18.55 27.58 2.32
CA MET A 327 -17.78 27.29 1.12
C MET A 327 -18.44 26.20 0.27
N THR A 328 -18.13 26.19 -1.02
CA THR A 328 -18.59 25.17 -1.98
C THR A 328 -17.48 24.87 -2.99
N PRO A 329 -17.19 23.59 -3.31
CA PRO A 329 -17.66 22.40 -2.59
C PRO A 329 -17.04 22.31 -1.19
N ASN A 330 -17.79 21.78 -0.21
CA ASN A 330 -17.28 21.52 1.15
C ASN A 330 -16.64 20.13 1.30
N ARG A 331 -16.74 19.28 0.26
CA ARG A 331 -16.02 18.01 0.13
C ARG A 331 -15.75 17.66 -1.32
N GLY A 332 -14.59 17.05 -1.58
CA GLY A 332 -14.30 16.35 -2.81
C GLY A 332 -12.91 15.71 -2.80
N THR A 333 -12.48 15.25 -3.97
CA THR A 333 -11.21 14.55 -4.18
C THR A 333 -10.56 14.94 -5.51
N GLY A 334 -9.25 14.70 -5.63
CA GLY A 334 -8.47 14.90 -6.85
C GLY A 334 -7.52 16.09 -6.80
N LEU A 335 -6.59 16.16 -7.75
CA LEU A 335 -5.57 17.22 -7.84
C LEU A 335 -6.07 18.52 -8.47
N GLY A 336 -7.33 18.61 -8.90
CA GLY A 336 -7.87 19.80 -9.56
C GLY A 336 -7.30 20.04 -10.98
N PRO A 337 -7.46 21.27 -11.54
CA PRO A 337 -8.03 22.44 -10.89
C PRO A 337 -9.53 22.27 -10.58
N THR A 338 -9.91 22.56 -9.34
CA THR A 338 -11.30 22.58 -8.90
C THR A 338 -11.70 23.99 -8.51
N GLN A 339 -12.89 24.42 -8.91
CA GLN A 339 -13.44 25.71 -8.50
C GLN A 339 -13.99 25.64 -7.08
N PHE A 340 -13.49 26.53 -6.21
CA PHE A 340 -13.98 26.78 -4.87
C PHE A 340 -14.59 28.17 -4.80
N THR A 341 -15.73 28.29 -4.13
CA THR A 341 -16.32 29.58 -3.75
C THR A 341 -16.34 29.68 -2.23
N PHE A 342 -15.74 30.74 -1.71
CA PHE A 342 -15.62 31.05 -0.29
C PHE A 342 -16.45 32.28 0.04
N ASN A 343 -17.27 32.22 1.09
CA ASN A 343 -18.20 33.28 1.44
C ASN A 343 -17.98 33.80 2.86
N TRP A 344 -17.91 35.12 2.98
CA TRP A 344 -17.85 35.86 4.24
C TRP A 344 -18.90 36.96 4.28
N SER A 345 -19.16 37.48 5.48
CA SER A 345 -20.05 38.62 5.67
C SER A 345 -19.56 39.54 6.77
N ASP A 346 -19.86 40.84 6.67
CA ASP A 346 -19.80 41.76 7.81
C ASP A 346 -21.11 42.56 7.93
N THR A 347 -21.68 42.62 9.13
CA THR A 347 -22.95 43.31 9.42
C THR A 347 -22.94 44.82 9.16
N LYS A 348 -21.77 45.47 9.15
CA LYS A 348 -21.55 46.87 8.74
C LYS A 348 -21.33 47.04 7.24
N GLY A 349 -21.32 45.94 6.47
CA GLY A 349 -21.17 45.93 5.01
C GLY A 349 -19.88 45.24 4.56
N PHE A 350 -19.87 44.69 3.34
CA PHE A 350 -18.70 43.98 2.80
C PHE A 350 -17.43 44.85 2.78
N ALA A 351 -17.60 46.17 2.74
CA ALA A 351 -16.51 47.14 2.75
C ALA A 351 -15.90 47.40 4.15
N ASP A 352 -16.37 46.71 5.20
CA ASP A 352 -15.68 46.67 6.50
C ASP A 352 -14.76 45.45 6.62
N LEU A 353 -14.88 44.45 5.72
CA LEU A 353 -13.99 43.30 5.67
C LEU A 353 -12.54 43.71 5.33
N GLY A 354 -11.57 43.16 6.05
CA GLY A 354 -10.15 43.47 5.92
C GLY A 354 -9.40 42.35 5.20
N VAL A 355 -9.12 41.28 5.94
CA VAL A 355 -8.34 40.13 5.45
C VAL A 355 -9.14 38.84 5.63
N GLU A 356 -9.32 38.12 4.53
CA GLU A 356 -9.98 36.83 4.47
C GLU A 356 -8.94 35.73 4.22
N ASN A 357 -8.80 34.83 5.17
CA ASN A 357 -7.82 33.75 5.11
C ASN A 357 -8.47 32.45 4.68
N ILE A 358 -7.74 31.68 3.87
CA ILE A 358 -8.05 30.29 3.53
C ILE A 358 -6.79 29.47 3.75
N LEU A 359 -6.85 28.49 4.64
CA LEU A 359 -5.75 27.56 4.89
C LEU A 359 -6.20 26.15 4.56
N ILE A 360 -5.50 25.49 3.64
CA ILE A 360 -5.75 24.08 3.32
C ILE A 360 -4.55 23.29 3.79
N ASP A 361 -4.74 22.53 4.87
CA ASP A 361 -3.75 21.58 5.41
C ASP A 361 -4.42 20.57 6.38
N ASN A 362 -3.65 19.67 7.00
CA ASN A 362 -4.13 18.72 8.00
C ASN A 362 -4.53 19.39 9.32
N PHE A 363 -3.86 20.49 9.67
CA PHE A 363 -4.06 21.23 10.91
C PHE A 363 -3.96 22.74 10.63
N LEU A 364 -4.16 23.56 11.67
CA LEU A 364 -3.91 25.01 11.59
C LEU A 364 -2.40 25.32 11.62
N ASP A 365 -1.70 24.94 10.54
CA ASP A 365 -0.28 25.18 10.31
C ASP A 365 -0.07 25.73 8.90
N GLY A 366 0.62 26.87 8.79
CA GLY A 366 0.90 27.49 7.49
C GLY A 366 2.06 26.84 6.74
N ARG A 367 2.90 26.04 7.43
CA ARG A 367 4.10 25.45 6.82
C ARG A 367 3.70 24.37 5.83
N HIS A 368 4.31 24.39 4.65
CA HIS A 368 4.03 23.43 3.59
C HIS A 368 2.52 23.28 3.30
N ALA A 369 1.78 24.38 3.31
CA ALA A 369 0.32 24.42 3.12
C ALA A 369 -0.07 25.21 1.87
N CYS A 370 -1.32 25.03 1.42
CA CYS A 370 -1.93 26.00 0.50
C CYS A 370 -2.63 27.08 1.33
N TYR A 371 -1.87 28.12 1.71
CA TYR A 371 -2.35 29.19 2.58
C TYR A 371 -2.48 30.50 1.79
N LEU A 372 -3.73 30.95 1.64
CA LEU A 372 -4.11 32.17 0.97
C LEU A 372 -4.56 33.24 1.97
N ALA A 373 -4.19 34.48 1.68
CA ALA A 373 -4.74 35.66 2.32
C ALA A 373 -5.27 36.60 1.24
N PHE A 374 -6.56 36.90 1.28
CA PHE A 374 -7.16 37.91 0.41
C PHE A 374 -7.32 39.21 1.19
N SER A 375 -6.73 40.29 0.68
CA SER A 375 -6.91 41.64 1.20
C SER A 375 -8.01 42.33 0.41
N ARG A 376 -9.20 42.47 1.00
CA ARG A 376 -10.34 43.15 0.37
C ARG A 376 -10.03 44.62 0.04
N PRO A 377 -9.41 45.44 0.92
CA PRO A 377 -9.15 46.86 0.63
C PRO A 377 -8.25 47.09 -0.60
N SER A 378 -7.29 46.19 -0.82
CA SER A 378 -6.34 46.28 -1.95
C SER A 378 -6.73 45.38 -3.13
N ASN A 379 -7.80 44.60 -3.01
CA ASN A 379 -8.23 43.58 -3.96
C ASN A 379 -7.08 42.68 -4.42
N THR A 380 -6.23 42.26 -3.48
CA THR A 380 -5.00 41.49 -3.73
C THR A 380 -5.05 40.15 -3.01
N LEU A 381 -4.74 39.08 -3.74
CA LEU A 381 -4.58 37.74 -3.21
C LEU A 381 -3.09 37.45 -3.00
N PHE A 382 -2.75 36.93 -1.83
CA PHE A 382 -1.42 36.48 -1.45
C PHE A 382 -1.43 34.98 -1.25
N LEU A 383 -0.38 34.30 -1.71
CA LEU A 383 -0.09 32.91 -1.41
C LEU A 383 1.17 32.86 -0.54
N VAL A 384 1.02 32.36 0.68
CA VAL A 384 2.11 32.21 1.64
C VAL A 384 3.11 31.18 1.13
N ASP A 385 4.38 31.43 1.43
CA ASP A 385 5.46 30.51 1.05
C ASP A 385 5.51 29.25 1.92
N ASP A 386 6.45 28.36 1.63
CA ASP A 386 6.58 27.08 2.33
C ASP A 386 6.95 27.25 3.82
N ALA A 387 7.49 28.40 4.22
CA ALA A 387 7.81 28.70 5.61
C ALA A 387 6.56 29.00 6.45
N GLY A 388 5.45 29.37 5.81
CA GLY A 388 4.12 29.37 6.42
C GLY A 388 3.79 30.59 7.29
N ASP A 389 4.60 31.65 7.24
CA ASP A 389 4.31 32.89 7.97
C ASP A 389 3.17 33.67 7.27
N GLY A 390 2.02 33.79 7.95
CA GLY A 390 0.86 34.51 7.44
C GLY A 390 1.09 36.01 7.18
N GLY A 391 2.14 36.60 7.76
CA GLY A 391 2.57 37.97 7.48
C GLY A 391 3.51 38.09 6.28
N GLY A 392 3.91 36.97 5.67
CA GLY A 392 4.92 36.88 4.63
C GLY A 392 6.31 36.52 5.18
N PRO A 393 7.28 36.20 4.31
CA PRO A 393 7.27 36.37 2.85
C PRO A 393 6.25 35.49 2.11
N PHE A 394 5.83 35.95 0.93
CA PHE A 394 4.83 35.29 0.10
C PHE A 394 5.49 34.62 -1.11
N ALA A 395 5.02 33.42 -1.49
CA ALA A 395 5.41 32.77 -2.73
C ALA A 395 4.90 33.52 -3.97
N GLY A 396 3.77 34.23 -3.83
CA GLY A 396 3.25 35.11 -4.88
C GLY A 396 2.14 36.02 -4.37
N SER A 397 1.94 37.13 -5.06
CA SER A 397 0.80 38.02 -4.85
C SER A 397 0.33 38.63 -6.17
N ALA A 398 -0.98 38.83 -6.29
CA ALA A 398 -1.57 39.42 -7.50
C ALA A 398 -2.92 40.09 -7.21
N SER A 399 -3.23 41.13 -7.98
CA SER A 399 -4.55 41.74 -7.94
C SER A 399 -5.59 40.83 -8.60
N LEU A 400 -6.78 40.75 -8.00
CA LEU A 400 -7.93 40.03 -8.55
C LEU A 400 -8.75 40.86 -9.56
N ALA A 401 -8.25 42.03 -9.98
CA ALA A 401 -8.90 42.90 -10.97
C ALA A 401 -8.85 42.35 -12.41
N ALA A 402 -7.98 41.38 -12.67
CA ALA A 402 -7.89 40.66 -13.93
C ALA A 402 -7.63 39.18 -13.65
N ALA A 403 -7.79 38.32 -14.66
CA ALA A 403 -7.45 36.91 -14.54
C ALA A 403 -5.96 36.75 -14.21
N GLY A 404 -5.62 35.76 -13.39
CA GLY A 404 -4.26 35.56 -12.92
C GLY A 404 -4.02 34.19 -12.29
N THR A 405 -2.77 33.96 -11.92
CA THR A 405 -2.34 32.74 -11.24
C THR A 405 -1.15 32.99 -10.32
N ILE A 406 -1.09 32.27 -9.20
CA ILE A 406 0.02 32.20 -8.24
C ILE A 406 0.20 30.75 -7.81
N GLN A 407 1.41 30.35 -7.40
CA GLN A 407 1.70 28.97 -7.01
C GLN A 407 2.81 28.89 -5.95
N ASN A 408 2.76 27.82 -5.16
CA ASN A 408 3.83 27.38 -4.25
C ASN A 408 4.07 25.87 -4.47
N SER A 409 4.77 25.21 -3.55
CA SER A 409 5.10 23.79 -3.69
C SER A 409 3.89 22.84 -3.48
N GLN A 410 2.78 23.32 -2.92
CA GLN A 410 1.59 22.51 -2.61
C GLN A 410 0.43 22.75 -3.57
N CYS A 411 0.27 23.97 -4.06
CA CYS A 411 -0.87 24.31 -4.91
C CYS A 411 -0.57 25.38 -5.96
N THR A 412 -1.34 25.33 -7.03
CA THR A 412 -1.49 26.38 -8.03
C THR A 412 -2.90 26.95 -7.93
N VAL A 413 -3.00 28.26 -7.76
CA VAL A 413 -4.27 28.97 -7.62
C VAL A 413 -4.44 29.90 -8.81
N SER A 414 -5.62 29.86 -9.43
CA SER A 414 -5.96 30.68 -10.59
C SER A 414 -7.38 31.22 -10.49
N TRP A 415 -7.66 32.32 -11.18
CA TRP A 415 -8.97 32.98 -11.15
C TRP A 415 -9.27 33.70 -12.47
N GLY A 416 -10.57 33.93 -12.72
CA GLY A 416 -11.05 34.72 -13.85
C GLY A 416 -11.14 36.22 -13.53
N ALA A 417 -11.61 37.02 -14.50
CA ALA A 417 -11.71 38.48 -14.34
C ALA A 417 -12.74 38.95 -13.30
N THR A 418 -13.63 38.05 -12.82
CA THR A 418 -14.71 38.35 -11.87
C THR A 418 -14.63 37.42 -10.65
N ALA A 419 -13.43 37.30 -10.07
CA ALA A 419 -13.16 36.40 -8.94
C ALA A 419 -13.87 36.82 -7.64
N VAL A 420 -14.09 38.12 -7.46
CA VAL A 420 -14.72 38.70 -6.26
C VAL A 420 -16.11 39.22 -6.61
N ASN A 421 -17.12 38.77 -5.86
CA ASN A 421 -18.49 39.23 -5.98
C ASN A 421 -18.97 39.73 -4.61
N THR A 422 -19.56 40.93 -4.57
CA THR A 422 -19.97 41.58 -3.30
C THR A 422 -21.42 42.01 -3.38
N THR A 423 -22.20 41.82 -2.31
CA THR A 423 -23.60 42.24 -2.27
C THR A 423 -24.02 42.54 -0.83
N GLY A 424 -24.32 43.81 -0.54
CA GLY A 424 -24.71 44.28 0.80
C GLY A 424 -23.63 43.99 1.83
N ASN A 425 -23.86 42.99 2.66
CA ASN A 425 -22.95 42.57 3.73
C ASN A 425 -21.98 41.46 3.30
N ASN A 426 -22.22 40.81 2.15
CA ASN A 426 -21.56 39.57 1.78
C ASN A 426 -20.44 39.79 0.76
N LEU A 427 -19.40 38.98 0.89
CA LEU A 427 -18.29 38.83 -0.05
C LEU A 427 -18.13 37.37 -0.44
N SER A 428 -18.07 37.10 -1.73
CA SER A 428 -17.82 35.78 -2.33
C SER A 428 -16.54 35.83 -3.15
N LEU A 429 -15.62 34.92 -2.88
CA LEU A 429 -14.36 34.75 -3.59
C LEU A 429 -14.34 33.40 -4.31
N THR A 430 -14.17 33.41 -5.63
CA THR A 430 -14.13 32.20 -6.47
C THR A 430 -12.72 31.97 -7.03
N LEU A 431 -12.13 30.84 -6.67
CA LEU A 431 -10.76 30.45 -7.05
C LEU A 431 -10.76 29.03 -7.64
N ASN A 432 -9.93 28.79 -8.66
CA ASN A 432 -9.62 27.46 -9.15
C ASN A 432 -8.30 27.00 -8.53
N ILE A 433 -8.33 25.93 -7.73
CA ILE A 433 -7.17 25.41 -7.00
C ILE A 433 -6.81 24.04 -7.55
N ALA A 434 -5.56 23.88 -7.96
CA ALA A 434 -4.94 22.59 -8.27
C ALA A 434 -3.89 22.26 -7.21
N PHE A 435 -3.85 21.02 -6.75
CA PHE A 435 -2.91 20.52 -5.75
C PHE A 435 -1.80 19.71 -6.39
N THR A 436 -0.62 19.69 -5.79
CA THR A 436 0.48 18.82 -6.24
C THR A 436 0.33 17.42 -5.65
N ALA A 437 0.89 16.42 -6.33
CA ALA A 437 0.87 15.02 -5.85
C ALA A 437 1.61 14.86 -4.50
N ALA A 438 2.60 15.71 -4.21
CA ALA A 438 3.30 15.73 -2.92
C ALA A 438 2.39 16.19 -1.76
N PHE A 439 1.28 16.89 -2.06
CA PHE A 439 0.31 17.35 -1.09
C PHE A 439 -0.85 16.36 -0.88
N ALA A 440 -0.68 15.09 -1.26
CA ALA A 440 -1.69 14.05 -1.14
C ALA A 440 -2.12 13.73 0.31
N GLY A 441 -3.35 13.23 0.45
CA GLY A 441 -3.96 12.86 1.74
C GLY A 441 -5.08 13.82 2.16
N ASN A 442 -5.94 13.39 3.08
CA ASN A 442 -7.09 14.22 3.46
C ASN A 442 -6.64 15.52 4.14
N ARG A 443 -7.10 16.65 3.62
CA ARG A 443 -6.87 18.00 4.13
C ARG A 443 -8.17 18.59 4.65
N VAL A 444 -8.06 19.49 5.61
CA VAL A 444 -9.14 20.35 6.09
C VAL A 444 -8.97 21.71 5.44
N ILE A 445 -10.09 22.34 5.07
CA ILE A 445 -10.13 23.69 4.54
C ILE A 445 -10.64 24.60 5.64
N TYR A 446 -9.74 25.41 6.16
CA TYR A 446 -10.02 26.40 7.19
C TYR A 446 -10.22 27.77 6.57
N MET A 447 -11.16 28.52 7.12
CA MET A 447 -11.44 29.90 6.74
C MET A 447 -11.42 30.80 7.97
N ALA A 448 -10.96 32.03 7.81
CA ALA A 448 -11.08 33.08 8.82
C ALA A 448 -11.33 34.44 8.16
N ALA A 449 -11.89 35.38 8.90
CA ALA A 449 -12.02 36.77 8.47
C ALA A 449 -11.65 37.73 9.61
N ARG A 450 -11.07 38.85 9.20
CA ARG A 450 -10.79 40.02 10.04
C ARG A 450 -11.37 41.26 9.40
N ASP A 451 -11.92 42.17 10.22
CA ASP A 451 -12.37 43.47 9.73
C ASP A 451 -11.17 44.40 9.43
N LEU A 452 -11.45 45.54 8.81
CA LEU A 452 -10.44 46.50 8.34
C LEU A 452 -9.55 47.05 9.46
N ASN A 453 -10.04 47.06 10.70
CA ASN A 453 -9.36 47.64 11.85
C ASN A 453 -8.79 46.57 12.80
N ASP A 454 -8.86 45.29 12.41
CA ASP A 454 -8.52 44.12 13.24
C ASP A 454 -9.25 44.11 14.61
N ALA A 455 -10.37 44.81 14.72
CA ALA A 455 -11.20 44.87 15.92
C ALA A 455 -12.15 43.66 16.01
N ASN A 456 -12.47 43.04 14.87
CA ASN A 456 -13.29 41.85 14.78
C ASN A 456 -12.50 40.74 14.06
N ASN A 457 -12.39 39.59 14.70
CA ASN A 457 -11.74 38.39 14.16
C ASN A 457 -12.66 37.18 14.42
N THR A 458 -12.91 36.38 13.39
CA THR A 458 -13.76 35.19 13.50
C THR A 458 -13.05 34.00 14.14
N ASP A 459 -11.72 34.09 14.30
CA ASP A 459 -10.84 32.92 14.43
C ASP A 459 -11.02 31.95 13.23
N TRP A 460 -10.40 30.77 13.32
CA TRP A 460 -10.43 29.78 12.26
C TRP A 460 -11.64 28.85 12.34
N HIS A 461 -12.29 28.65 11.20
CA HIS A 461 -13.44 27.76 11.03
C HIS A 461 -13.09 26.63 10.07
N ALA A 462 -13.32 25.37 10.47
CA ALA A 462 -13.23 24.23 9.56
C ALA A 462 -14.48 24.18 8.67
N MET A 463 -14.35 24.52 7.39
CA MET A 463 -15.48 24.73 6.48
C MET A 463 -15.63 23.66 5.41
N GLY A 464 -14.60 22.84 5.20
CA GLY A 464 -14.64 21.73 4.29
C GLY A 464 -13.46 20.79 4.45
N THR A 465 -13.46 19.72 3.67
CA THR A 465 -12.34 18.77 3.57
C THR A 465 -12.07 18.43 2.12
N TRP A 466 -10.83 18.08 1.77
CA TRP A 466 -10.48 17.71 0.40
C TRP A 466 -9.42 16.62 0.42
N THR A 467 -9.50 15.66 -0.50
CA THR A 467 -8.48 14.62 -0.63
C THR A 467 -7.73 14.79 -1.96
N PRO A 468 -6.58 15.49 -2.00
CA PRO A 468 -5.69 15.43 -3.15
C PRO A 468 -5.18 13.98 -3.28
N GLN A 469 -5.32 13.40 -4.47
CA GLN A 469 -4.99 12.01 -4.77
C GLN A 469 -4.30 11.91 -6.12
#